data_AF-A0A073IS04-F1
#
_entry.id   AF-A0A073IS04-F1
#
_cell.length_a   1.000
_cell.length_b   1.000
_cell.length_c   1.000
_cell.angle_alpha   90.00
_cell.angle_beta   90.00
_cell.angle_gamma   90.00
#
_symmetry.space_group_name_H-M   'P 1'
#
loop_
_entity.id
_entity.type
_entity.pdbx_description
1 polymer ?
#
loop_
_entity_poly.entity_id
_entity_poly.type
_entity_poly.pdbx_seq_one_letter_code
_entity_poly.pdbx_strand_id
1 'polypeptide(L)'
;MKKYICSVCGFIYDEAKGIPEVSIAPGTKWKDLPDDWLCPLCGAADGEFREQRSQASMKKTLHVMETPTDMEGADAAGDEHSLLQFGTGLCKTVQI
;
A
#
# COMPACT_ATOMS: atom_id res chain seq x y z
N MET A 1 0.16 24.10 14.01
CA MET A 1 1.47 23.49 13.74
C MET A 1 1.38 22.87 12.36
N LYS A 2 2.27 23.24 11.45
CA LYS A 2 2.39 22.65 10.11
C LYS A 2 3.10 21.30 10.23
N LYS A 3 2.92 20.45 9.22
CA LYS A 3 3.64 19.19 9.09
C LYS A 3 4.42 19.23 7.78
N TYR A 4 5.60 18.65 7.78
CA TYR A 4 6.48 18.61 6.62
C TYR A 4 6.77 17.15 6.29
N ILE A 5 6.62 16.76 5.03
CA ILE A 5 6.91 15.41 4.57
C ILE A 5 8.17 15.41 3.70
N CYS A 6 9.12 14.53 4.01
CA CYS A 6 10.29 14.30 3.19
C CYS A 6 9.89 13.67 1.86
N SER A 7 10.22 14.29 0.73
CA SER A 7 9.93 13.75 -0.59
C SER A 7 10.80 12.54 -0.96
N VAL A 8 11.89 12.30 -0.23
CA VAL A 8 12.85 11.22 -0.49
C VAL A 8 12.44 9.91 0.20
N CYS A 9 12.11 9.97 1.50
CA CYS A 9 11.78 8.78 2.30
C CYS A 9 10.33 8.74 2.83
N GLY A 10 9.57 9.82 2.72
CA GLY A 10 8.21 9.91 3.27
C GLY A 10 8.15 10.20 4.77
N PHE A 11 9.26 10.56 5.42
CA PHE A 11 9.26 10.95 6.84
C PHE A 11 8.41 12.20 7.10
N ILE A 12 7.59 12.19 8.15
CA ILE A 12 6.70 13.30 8.50
C ILE A 12 7.24 14.00 9.76
N TYR A 13 7.75 15.22 9.59
CA TYR A 13 8.11 16.14 10.67
C TYR A 13 6.87 16.89 11.16
N ASP A 14 6.57 16.80 12.46
CA ASP A 14 5.45 17.48 13.09
C ASP A 14 5.98 18.58 14.04
N GLU A 15 5.74 19.85 13.71
CA GLU A 15 6.22 20.99 14.51
C GLU A 15 5.66 20.97 15.95
N ALA A 16 4.50 20.35 16.20
CA ALA A 16 3.91 20.27 17.54
C ALA A 16 4.69 19.31 18.43
N LYS A 17 5.09 18.18 17.86
CA LYS A 17 5.77 17.09 18.58
C LYS A 17 7.28 17.32 18.66
N GLY A 18 7.85 17.99 17.65
CA GLY A 18 9.30 18.05 17.50
C GLY A 18 9.90 16.65 17.41
N ILE A 19 11.20 16.54 17.69
CA ILE A 19 11.93 15.28 17.70
C ILE A 19 12.93 15.33 18.88
N PRO A 20 12.52 14.95 20.11
CA PRO A 20 13.39 15.03 21.28
C PRO A 20 14.59 14.06 21.19
N GLU A 21 14.47 12.98 20.43
CA GLU A 21 15.54 12.02 20.15
C GLU A 21 16.73 12.63 19.39
N VAL A 22 16.51 13.70 18.61
CA VAL A 22 17.57 14.47 17.93
C VAL A 22 17.74 15.86 18.53
N SER A 23 17.30 16.06 19.78
CA SER A 23 17.38 17.34 20.51
C SER A 23 16.59 18.50 19.87
N ILE A 24 15.51 18.21 19.14
CA ILE A 24 14.57 19.22 18.62
C ILE A 24 13.37 19.31 19.57
N ALA A 25 13.21 20.48 20.20
CA ALA A 25 12.14 20.71 21.17
C ALA A 25 10.74 20.58 20.54
N PRO A 26 9.73 20.13 21.30
CA PRO A 26 8.34 20.19 20.86
C PRO A 26 7.93 21.65 20.66
N GLY A 27 7.32 21.96 19.51
CA GLY A 27 6.97 23.34 19.15
C GLY A 27 8.01 24.05 18.29
N THR A 28 9.16 23.44 17.98
CA THR A 28 10.15 24.00 17.06
C THR A 28 9.57 24.07 15.65
N LYS A 29 9.45 25.30 15.14
CA LYS A 29 8.97 25.55 13.77
C LYS A 29 10.04 25.17 12.76
N TRP A 30 9.62 24.88 11.53
CA TRP A 30 10.54 24.59 10.43
C TRP A 30 11.58 25.71 10.22
N LYS A 31 11.16 26.97 10.34
CA LYS A 31 12.04 28.15 10.21
C LYS A 31 13.03 28.33 11.37
N ASP A 32 12.85 27.59 12.45
CA ASP A 32 13.70 27.64 13.65
C ASP A 32 14.73 26.48 13.64
N LEU A 33 14.62 25.56 12.68
CA LEU A 33 15.60 24.52 12.47
C LEU A 33 16.89 25.12 11.88
N PRO A 34 18.07 24.59 12.26
CA PRO A 34 19.33 24.98 11.65
C PRO A 34 19.36 24.60 10.16
N ASP A 35 20.14 25.33 9.36
CA ASP A 35 20.34 25.07 7.92
C ASP A 35 21.00 23.70 7.64
N ASP A 36 21.73 23.17 8.63
CA ASP A 36 22.34 21.83 8.60
C ASP A 36 21.36 20.71 8.99
N TRP A 37 20.06 21.00 9.08
CA TRP A 37 19.09 20.00 9.47
C TRP A 37 18.91 18.95 8.36
N LEU A 38 19.13 17.69 8.72
CA LEU A 38 18.99 16.54 7.83
C LEU A 38 17.90 15.60 8.34
N CYS A 39 17.18 14.96 7.41
CA CYS A 39 16.19 13.95 7.73
C CYS A 39 16.84 12.80 8.54
N PRO A 40 16.31 12.44 9.71
CA PRO A 40 16.91 11.37 10.54
C PRO A 40 16.79 9.97 9.90
N LEU A 41 15.91 9.78 8.92
CA LEU A 41 15.77 8.50 8.22
C LEU A 41 16.70 8.34 7.02
N CYS A 42 16.89 9.40 6.23
CA CYS A 42 17.60 9.31 4.94
C CYS A 42 18.75 10.30 4.74
N GLY A 43 18.92 11.27 5.64
CA GLY A 43 19.95 12.31 5.51
C GLY A 43 19.65 13.37 4.44
N ALA A 44 18.44 13.44 3.90
CA ALA A 44 18.06 14.50 2.96
C ALA A 44 17.97 15.86 3.67
N ALA A 45 18.42 16.92 3.00
CA ALA A 45 18.34 18.29 3.50
C ALA A 45 16.89 18.79 3.63
N ASP A 46 16.70 19.88 4.36
CA ASP A 46 15.41 20.54 4.57
C ASP A 46 14.72 20.94 3.24
N GLY A 47 15.49 21.23 2.19
CA GLY A 47 14.98 21.54 0.86
C GLY A 47 14.12 20.44 0.21
N GLU A 48 14.32 19.18 0.62
CA GLU A 48 13.53 18.04 0.10
C GLU A 48 12.20 17.83 0.84
N PHE A 49 11.89 18.69 1.83
CA PHE A 49 10.66 18.61 2.58
C PHE A 49 9.56 19.49 1.98
N ARG A 50 8.36 18.93 1.91
CA ARG A 50 7.17 19.64 1.45
C ARG A 50 6.18 19.83 2.57
N GLU A 51 5.59 21.01 2.68
CA GLU A 51 4.52 21.27 3.64
C GLU A 51 3.32 20.37 3.32
N GLN A 52 3.01 19.45 4.22
CA GLN A 52 1.83 18.62 4.13
C GLN A 52 0.64 19.42 4.68
N ARG A 53 0.05 20.27 3.83
CA ARG A 53 -1.23 20.92 4.13
C ARG A 53 -2.31 19.84 4.11
N SER A 54 -2.58 19.29 5.29
CA SER A 54 -3.65 18.35 5.61
C SER A 54 -4.83 18.40 4.62
N GLN A 55 -4.91 17.41 3.73
CA GLN A 55 -6.19 17.00 3.16
C GLN A 55 -7.04 16.43 4.32
N ALA A 56 -7.80 17.30 4.98
CA ALA A 56 -8.89 16.90 5.85
C ALA A 56 -10.11 16.53 4.99
N SER A 57 -9.96 15.48 4.18
CA SER A 57 -10.97 14.78 3.37
C SER A 57 -10.12 14.02 2.36
N MET A 58 -9.67 12.80 2.64
CA MET A 58 -10.44 11.60 2.34
C MET A 58 -10.15 10.50 3.37
N LYS A 59 -10.68 10.67 4.57
CA LYS A 59 -11.32 9.54 5.26
C LYS A 59 -12.64 9.20 4.56
N LYS A 60 -12.60 9.02 3.24
CA LYS A 60 -13.69 8.33 2.55
C LYS A 60 -13.17 6.93 2.32
N THR A 61 -13.17 6.19 3.42
CA THR A 61 -13.58 4.79 3.45
C THR A 61 -13.22 4.07 2.17
N LEU A 62 -11.94 3.74 1.99
CA LEU A 62 -11.64 2.49 1.30
C LEU A 62 -11.86 1.39 2.35
N HIS A 63 -13.14 1.20 2.65
CA HIS A 63 -13.64 -0.04 3.21
C HIS A 63 -13.16 -1.10 2.25
N VAL A 64 -12.10 -1.78 2.67
CA VAL A 64 -11.98 -3.22 2.63
C VAL A 64 -13.15 -3.86 1.89
N MET A 65 -12.95 -4.14 0.61
CA MET A 65 -13.71 -5.20 -0.04
C MET A 65 -13.11 -6.53 0.45
N GLU A 66 -13.32 -6.80 1.74
CA GLU A 66 -13.51 -8.18 2.17
C GLU A 66 -14.92 -8.52 1.70
N THR A 67 -15.05 -8.93 0.44
CA THR A 67 -16.17 -9.78 0.08
C THR A 67 -15.80 -11.15 0.63
N PRO A 68 -16.43 -11.63 1.72
CA PRO A 68 -16.25 -13.00 2.15
C PRO A 68 -16.59 -13.91 0.97
N THR A 69 -15.62 -14.68 0.54
CA THR A 69 -15.82 -15.92 -0.21
C THR A 69 -16.70 -16.83 0.66
N ASP A 70 -18.03 -16.67 0.65
CA ASP A 70 -19.04 -17.72 0.90
C ASP A 70 -20.49 -17.18 0.93
N MET A 71 -21.27 -17.50 -0.12
CA MET A 71 -22.71 -17.83 -0.12
C MET A 71 -23.08 -18.18 -1.59
N GLU A 72 -22.99 -19.42 -2.08
CA GLU A 72 -23.94 -20.55 -1.90
C GLU A 72 -25.35 -20.17 -2.39
N GLY A 73 -26.04 -20.80 -3.35
CA GLY A 73 -25.80 -21.93 -4.25
C GLY A 73 -26.99 -22.01 -5.25
N ALA A 74 -26.77 -22.55 -6.43
CA ALA A 74 -27.84 -23.00 -7.33
C ALA A 74 -27.33 -24.20 -8.14
N ASP A 75 -27.83 -25.35 -7.74
CA ASP A 75 -27.82 -26.64 -8.42
C ASP A 75 -28.23 -26.54 -9.91
N ALA A 76 -27.42 -27.14 -10.79
CA ALA A 76 -27.85 -27.87 -11.98
C ALA A 76 -26.64 -28.55 -12.67
N ALA A 77 -26.86 -29.77 -13.13
CA ALA A 77 -25.89 -30.81 -13.47
C ALA A 77 -25.11 -30.65 -14.80
N GLY A 78 -24.03 -31.44 -14.94
CA GLY A 78 -23.37 -31.84 -16.20
C GLY A 78 -21.88 -31.49 -16.23
N ASP A 79 -20.98 -32.33 -15.70
CA ASP A 79 -20.35 -33.46 -16.41
C ASP A 79 -19.83 -33.11 -17.82
N GLU A 80 -18.57 -32.69 -17.89
CA GLU A 80 -17.69 -33.07 -19.00
C GLU A 80 -16.23 -33.07 -18.52
N HIS A 81 -15.95 -34.01 -17.61
CA HIS A 81 -14.59 -34.50 -17.39
C HIS A 81 -14.29 -35.52 -18.50
N SER A 82 -13.93 -35.05 -19.69
CA SER A 82 -13.26 -35.87 -20.69
C SER A 82 -12.92 -35.05 -21.92
N LEU A 83 -11.80 -35.40 -22.54
CA LEU A 83 -11.22 -34.78 -23.74
C LEU A 83 -10.39 -33.53 -23.35
N LEU A 84 -9.07 -33.53 -23.41
CA LEU A 84 -8.21 -34.07 -24.46
C LEU A 84 -6.76 -34.15 -23.91
N GLN A 85 -6.19 -35.34 -23.75
CA GLN A 85 -4.80 -35.68 -24.10
C GLN A 85 -4.45 -37.10 -23.60
N PHE A 86 -3.56 -37.77 -24.34
CA PHE A 86 -3.27 -39.21 -24.38
C PHE A 86 -4.34 -39.99 -25.17
N GLY A 87 -4.22 -40.22 -26.48
CA GLY A 87 -3.03 -40.55 -27.25
C GLY A 87 -3.01 -42.05 -27.51
N THR A 88 -2.96 -42.41 -28.80
CA THR A 88 -2.92 -43.78 -29.40
C THR A 88 -4.27 -44.33 -29.84
N GLY A 89 -4.57 -44.09 -31.12
CA GLY A 89 -5.52 -44.93 -31.84
C GLY A 89 -4.94 -46.32 -32.06
N LEU A 90 -5.75 -47.34 -31.83
CA LEU A 90 -5.91 -48.49 -32.73
C LEU A 90 -7.10 -49.38 -32.28
N CYS A 91 -8.31 -48.84 -32.24
CA CYS A 91 -9.52 -49.66 -32.16
C CYS A 91 -9.95 -50.09 -33.57
N LYS A 92 -9.46 -51.23 -34.05
CA LYS A 92 -10.19 -52.03 -35.04
C LYS A 92 -10.73 -53.26 -34.33
N THR A 93 -11.94 -53.11 -33.81
CA THR A 93 -12.77 -54.23 -33.38
C THR A 93 -13.20 -55.03 -34.61
N VAL A 94 -13.17 -56.33 -34.42
CA VAL A 94 -13.85 -57.37 -35.19
C VAL A 94 -15.26 -56.96 -35.61
N GLN A 95 -15.58 -57.18 -36.89
CA GLN A 95 -16.90 -57.60 -37.35
C GLN A 95 -16.78 -58.26 -38.72
N ILE A 96 -17.36 -59.47 -38.79
CA ILE A 96 -17.55 -60.41 -39.92
C ILE A 96 -16.37 -61.35 -40.20
#